data_AF-W1YB43-F1
#
_entry.id   AF-W1YB43-F1
#
_cell.length_a   1.000
_cell.length_b   1.000
_cell.length_c   1.000
_cell.angle_alpha   90.00
_cell.angle_beta   90.00
_cell.angle_gamma   90.00
#
_symmetry.space_group_name_H-M   'P 1'
#
loop_
_entity.id
_entity.type
_entity.pdbx_description
1 polymer ?
#
loop_
_entity_poly.entity_id
_entity_poly.type
_entity_poly.pdbx_seq_one_letter_code
_entity_poly.pdbx_strand_id
1 'polypeptide(L)' 'MATVNQLVRKPRARKVAKSNVPALEACPQKRGVCTRVYTTTPKKPNSALRKVCRVRLTNGFEVTSYIGGEGHNLQEHS' A
#
# COMPACT_ATOMS: atom_id res chain seq x y z
N MET A 1 9.71 -22.56 30.61
CA MET A 1 8.38 -22.11 31.06
C MET A 1 8.58 -20.99 32.06
N ALA A 2 7.93 -19.83 31.90
CA ALA A 2 8.15 -18.69 32.80
C ALA A 2 7.34 -18.87 34.10
N THR A 3 7.89 -18.47 35.24
CA THR A 3 7.20 -18.56 36.54
C THR A 3 6.20 -17.41 36.70
N VAL A 4 5.18 -17.60 37.56
CA VAL A 4 4.18 -16.56 37.84
C VAL A 4 4.82 -15.26 38.35
N ASN A 5 5.81 -15.36 39.24
CA ASN A 5 6.56 -14.20 39.74
C ASN A 5 7.34 -13.45 38.64
N GLN A 6 7.81 -14.15 37.60
CA GLN A 6 8.45 -13.50 36.43
C GLN A 6 7.42 -12.73 35.61
N LEU A 7 6.21 -13.26 35.45
CA LEU A 7 5.12 -12.59 34.72
C LEU A 7 4.55 -11.38 35.49
N VAL A 8 4.52 -11.45 36.83
CA VAL A 8 4.12 -10.32 37.68
C VAL A 8 5.15 -9.19 37.61
N ARG A 9 6.46 -9.50 37.62
CA ARG A 9 7.53 -8.50 37.49
C ARG A 9 7.68 -7.96 36.06
N LYS A 10 7.46 -8.81 35.05
CA LYS A 10 7.56 -8.48 33.62
C LYS A 10 6.42 -9.16 32.85
N PRO A 11 5.30 -8.44 32.61
CA PRO A 11 4.18 -9.01 31.88
C PRO A 11 4.56 -9.31 30.43
N ARG A 12 3.86 -10.27 29.81
CA ARG A 12 4.06 -10.57 28.38
C ARG A 12 3.53 -9.41 27.54
N ALA A 13 4.36 -8.90 26.63
CA ALA A 13 3.93 -7.97 25.62
C ALA A 13 3.41 -8.71 24.38
N ARG A 14 2.24 -8.32 23.88
CA ARG A 14 1.74 -8.78 22.58
C ARG A 14 2.58 -8.12 21.49
N LYS A 15 2.97 -8.89 20.47
CA LYS A 15 3.65 -8.33 19.29
C LYS A 15 2.67 -7.47 18.49
N VAL A 16 3.08 -6.24 18.16
CA VAL A 16 2.29 -5.33 17.31
C VAL A 16 2.47 -5.72 15.85
N ALA A 17 1.37 -5.85 15.11
CA ALA A 17 1.40 -6.06 13.67
C ALA A 17 1.42 -4.72 12.93
N LYS A 18 2.23 -4.62 11.88
CA LYS A 18 2.26 -3.43 11.00
C LYS A 18 1.23 -3.57 9.89
N SER A 19 0.61 -2.46 9.51
CA SER A 19 -0.28 -2.43 8.34
C SER A 19 0.53 -2.56 7.05
N ASN A 20 -0.01 -3.31 6.09
CA ASN A 20 0.54 -3.40 4.74
C ASN A 20 0.30 -2.11 3.93
N VAL A 21 -0.62 -1.26 4.37
CA VAL A 21 -1.06 -0.04 3.67
C VAL A 21 -0.93 1.19 4.59
N PRO A 22 0.29 1.60 4.95
CA PRO A 22 0.50 2.75 5.84
C PRO A 22 -0.02 4.07 5.23
N ALA A 23 0.06 4.22 3.90
CA ALA A 23 -0.33 5.43 3.20
C ALA A 23 -1.83 5.77 3.29
N LEU A 24 -2.69 4.80 3.65
CA LEU A 24 -4.13 5.03 3.81
C LEU A 24 -4.53 5.49 5.22
N GLU A 25 -3.63 5.43 6.22
CA GLU A 25 -3.88 5.93 7.59
C GLU A 25 -5.25 5.50 8.17
N ALA A 26 -5.58 4.21 8.02
CA ALA A 26 -6.85 3.61 8.45
C ALA A 26 -8.13 4.16 7.76
N CYS A 27 -8.00 4.98 6.71
CA CYS A 27 -9.11 5.33 5.83
C CYS A 27 -9.34 4.24 4.77
N PRO A 28 -10.60 3.93 4.40
CA PRO A 28 -10.90 2.95 3.35
C PRO A 28 -10.42 3.42 1.96
N GLN A 29 -10.48 4.73 1.70
CA GLN A 29 -10.01 5.34 0.46
C GLN A 29 -9.47 6.75 0.73
N LYS A 30 -8.47 7.17 -0.05
CA LYS A 30 -7.96 8.55 -0.06
C LYS A 30 -7.88 9.04 -1.50
N ARG A 31 -8.29 10.28 -1.72
CA ARG A 31 -8.13 10.96 -3.02
C ARG A 31 -6.64 11.24 -3.27
N GLY A 32 -6.25 11.18 -4.53
CA GLY A 32 -4.93 11.60 -4.99
C GLY A 32 -4.98 12.05 -6.45
N VAL A 33 -3.87 12.62 -6.91
CA VAL A 33 -3.68 13.08 -8.29
C VAL A 33 -2.59 12.23 -8.95
N CYS A 34 -2.82 11.82 -10.20
CA CYS A 34 -1.85 11.05 -10.97
C CYS A 34 -0.65 11.93 -11.33
N THR A 35 0.55 11.54 -10.92
CA THR A 35 1.79 12.22 -11.32
C THR A 35 2.36 11.65 -12.61
N ARG A 36 2.20 10.33 -12.84
CA ARG A 36 2.66 9.68 -14.06
C ARG A 36 1.85 8.42 -14.36
N VAL A 37 1.47 8.22 -15.61
CA VAL A 37 0.81 7.00 -16.09
C VAL A 37 1.80 6.20 -16.96
N TYR A 38 1.98 4.92 -16.68
CA TYR A 38 2.95 4.07 -17.39
C TYR A 38 2.57 2.58 -17.33
N THR A 39 3.28 1.73 -18.07
CA THR A 39 3.06 0.28 -18.06
C THR A 39 4.23 -0.46 -17.41
N THR A 40 3.95 -1.55 -16.70
CA THR A 40 4.95 -2.41 -16.05
C THR A 40 4.72 -3.87 -16.41
N THR A 41 5.80 -4.63 -16.63
CA THR A 41 5.73 -6.08 -16.84
C THR A 41 5.63 -6.81 -15.49
N PRO A 42 4.79 -7.86 -15.38
CA PRO A 42 4.70 -8.66 -14.17
C PRO A 42 5.97 -9.51 -13.97
N LYS A 43 6.17 -10.01 -12.75
CA LYS A 43 7.23 -10.99 -12.48
C LYS A 43 6.94 -12.32 -13.21
N LYS A 44 8.00 -12.98 -13.69
CA LYS A 44 7.98 -14.35 -14.23
C LYS A 44 7.20 -15.28 -13.27
N PRO A 45 6.37 -16.24 -13.74
CA PRO A 45 6.23 -16.80 -15.09
C PRO A 45 5.33 -16.03 -16.06
N ASN A 46 4.65 -14.99 -15.57
CA ASN A 46 3.63 -14.32 -16.35
C ASN A 46 4.25 -13.31 -17.32
N SER A 47 3.58 -13.08 -18.45
CA SER A 47 3.94 -12.04 -19.41
C SER A 47 2.69 -11.21 -19.73
N ALA A 48 2.76 -9.90 -19.53
CA ALA A 48 1.70 -8.93 -19.84
C ALA A 48 2.23 -7.50 -19.72
N LEU A 49 1.48 -6.52 -20.22
CA LEU A 49 1.67 -5.10 -19.89
C LEU A 49 0.58 -4.66 -18.92
N ARG A 50 0.96 -4.37 -17.67
CA ARG A 50 0.04 -3.87 -16.63
C ARG A 50 0.02 -2.35 -16.64
N LYS A 51 -1.17 -1.74 -16.71
CA LYS A 51 -1.36 -0.30 -16.66
C LYS A 51 -1.31 0.17 -15.21
N VAL A 52 -0.42 1.11 -14.92
CA VAL A 52 -0.09 1.54 -13.57
C VAL A 52 0.06 3.05 -13.55
N CYS A 53 -0.31 3.68 -12.43
CA CYS A 53 -0.05 5.10 -12.20
C CYS A 53 0.75 5.32 -10.92
N ARG A 54 1.55 6.37 -10.92
CA ARG A 54 2.07 7.01 -9.71
C ARG A 54 1.07 8.08 -9.28
N VAL A 55 0.66 8.03 -8.02
CA VAL A 55 -0.37 8.89 -7.45
C VAL A 55 0.17 9.57 -6.20
N ARG A 56 -0.01 10.90 -6.12
CA ARG A 56 0.22 11.66 -4.89
C ARG A 56 -1.10 11.78 -4.15
N LEU A 57 -1.19 11.17 -2.98
CA LEU A 57 -2.36 11.23 -2.11
C LEU A 57 -2.44 12.58 -1.40
N THR A 58 -3.65 12.91 -0.92
CA THR A 58 -3.92 14.14 -0.14
C THR A 58 -3.07 14.29 1.13
N ASN A 59 -2.59 13.19 1.71
CA ASN A 59 -1.67 13.19 2.86
C ASN A 59 -0.18 13.27 2.46
N GLY A 60 0.13 13.54 1.19
CA GLY A 60 1.49 13.78 0.71
C GLY A 60 2.27 12.52 0.32
N PHE A 61 1.76 11.32 0.61
CA PHE A 61 2.41 10.09 0.19
C PHE A 61 2.31 9.88 -1.32
N GLU A 62 3.43 9.45 -1.92
CA GLU A 62 3.48 9.04 -3.31
C GLU A 62 3.47 7.52 -3.40
N VAL A 63 2.43 6.97 -4.03
CA VAL A 63 2.20 5.53 -4.13
C VAL A 63 2.03 5.10 -5.57
N THR A 64 2.35 3.84 -5.85
CA THR A 64 2.08 3.23 -7.14
C THR A 64 0.76 2.45 -7.06
N SER A 65 -0.19 2.76 -7.93
CA SER A 65 -1.51 2.12 -7.98
C SER A 65 -1.79 1.48 -9.33
N TYR A 66 -2.48 0.34 -9.31
CA TYR A 66 -2.92 -0.34 -10.52
C TYR A 66 -4.15 0.35 -11.13
N ILE A 67 -4.16 0.49 -12.46
CA ILE A 67 -5.32 0.99 -13.20
C ILE A 67 -6.13 -0.23 -13.66
N GLY A 68 -7.32 -0.40 -13.07
CA GLY A 68 -8.23 -1.49 -13.41
C GLY A 68 -8.92 -1.29 -14.77
N GLY A 69 -9.40 -2.40 -15.34
CA GLY A 69 -10.13 -2.41 -16.62
C GLY A 69 -9.22 -2.49 -17.86
N GLU A 70 -9.86 -2.54 -19.03
CA GLU A 70 -9.18 -2.63 -20.31
C GLU A 70 -8.74 -1.25 -20.82
N GLY A 71 -9.55 -0.21 -20.65
CA GLY A 71 -9.28 1.17 -21.06
C GLY A 71 -9.16 2.13 -19.87
N HIS A 72 -8.47 3.26 -20.07
CA HIS A 72 -8.47 4.40 -19.14
C HIS A 72 -8.27 5.71 -19.90
N ASN A 73 -8.77 6.81 -19.35
CA ASN A 73 -8.56 8.18 -19.86
C ASN A 73 -7.69 9.02 -18.90
N LEU A 74 -6.92 8.36 -18.02
CA LEU A 74 -6.04 9.06 -17.08
C LEU A 74 -4.84 9.66 -17.81
N GLN A 75 -4.59 10.94 -17.55
CA GLN A 75 -3.42 11.68 -18.03
C GLN A 75 -2.58 12.13 -16.83
N GLU A 76 -1.44 12.74 -17.08
CA GLU A 76 -0.71 13.42 -16.02
C GLU A 76 -1.58 14.52 -15.42
N HIS A 77 -1.56 14.64 -14.09
CA HIS A 77 -2.38 15.58 -13.31
C HIS A 77 -3.90 15.34 -13.32
N SER A 78 -4.35 14.16 -13.76
CA SER A 78 -5.74 13.70 -13.61
C SER A 78 -6.06 13.14 -12.22
#